data_AF-A0A7V9L8U1-F1
#
_entry.id   AF-A0A7V9L8U1-F1
#
_cell.length_a   1.000
_cell.length_b   1.000
_cell.length_c   1.000
_cell.angle_alpha   90.00
_cell.angle_beta   90.00
_cell.angle_gamma   90.00
#
_symmetry.space_group_name_H-M   'P 1'
#
loop_
_entity.id
_entity.type
_entity.pdbx_description
1 polymer ?
#
loop_
_entity_poly.entity_id
_entity_poly.type
_entity_poly.pdbx_seq_one_letter_code
_entity_poly.pdbx_strand_id
1 'polypeptide(L)'
;MRTLLLFMAVGCGRFGFQESGVAGPDDVDGSVGDSAGSVAPNLIFISPKQPDANFGGLAGADAICTDAAAAAGLGGTYRAWLSTPTVNAASRFSTARGWVRVDGAPVADSMDSLTMQHQLFHPVALDATGNRVDVFVATGTDQNGKWSQLNGDGSCSGWTTAAVSASFKQLVGLARFGTVGWTNAAGGDCNMPTSLYCLGIDRVSTLTITPASGRKAFVSKANFDAATGIAGADTLCRGEATAAGLANAGTFKALLATTAASAASRFNEGGPPWVRVDGVEVAPTATALFDQQITAPIDVRADGTYNDQQFGVAYTGALRPRDVGTNGTTCNNWSRNDATGNGNFTDIFESNFFSGYSAACDRWPGSSHIYCLEP
;
A
#
# COMPACT_ATOMS: atom_id res chain seq x y z
N MET A 1 -12.63 39.50 43.71
CA MET A 1 -12.71 38.64 44.91
C MET A 1 -12.94 37.21 44.45
N ARG A 2 -12.00 36.31 44.75
CA ARG A 2 -12.08 34.87 44.50
C ARG A 2 -13.14 34.26 45.42
N THR A 3 -14.03 33.42 44.91
CA THR A 3 -14.61 32.32 45.70
C THR A 3 -14.81 31.08 44.82
N LEU A 4 -14.13 30.04 45.26
CA LEU A 4 -14.11 28.65 44.81
C LEU A 4 -15.45 27.98 45.16
N LEU A 5 -15.99 27.12 44.30
CA LEU A 5 -17.02 26.14 44.69
C LEU A 5 -16.52 24.72 44.43
N LEU A 6 -16.65 23.92 45.50
CA LEU A 6 -16.21 22.55 45.71
C LEU A 6 -17.44 21.64 45.63
N PHE A 7 -17.37 20.51 44.90
CA PHE A 7 -18.30 19.37 45.04
C PHE A 7 -17.50 18.08 44.82
N MET A 8 -17.10 17.41 45.91
CA MET A 8 -17.75 16.25 46.55
C MET A 8 -17.65 14.95 45.74
N ALA A 9 -16.72 14.10 46.20
CA ALA A 9 -16.61 12.69 45.84
C ALA A 9 -17.61 11.86 46.66
N VAL A 10 -18.29 10.93 46.00
CA VAL A 10 -19.16 9.93 46.62
C VAL A 10 -18.44 8.58 46.59
N GLY A 11 -18.20 8.02 47.77
CA GLY A 11 -17.78 6.64 47.95
C GLY A 11 -18.71 5.92 48.94
N CYS A 12 -19.10 4.70 48.59
CA CYS A 12 -19.68 3.62 49.40
C CYS A 12 -19.50 2.36 48.54
N GLY A 13 -19.11 1.17 48.96
CA GLY A 13 -18.87 0.55 50.26
C GLY A 13 -18.56 -0.94 49.97
N ARG A 14 -17.82 -1.59 50.86
CA ARG A 14 -17.13 -2.88 50.69
C ARG A 14 -17.95 -4.03 51.31
N PHE A 15 -17.99 -5.20 50.66
CA PHE A 15 -18.25 -6.54 51.25
C PHE A 15 -17.56 -7.52 50.29
N GLY A 16 -16.64 -8.44 50.61
CA GLY A 16 -16.16 -9.04 51.85
C GLY A 16 -15.99 -10.53 51.56
N PHE A 17 -14.76 -11.04 51.43
CA PHE A 17 -14.46 -12.49 51.51
C PHE A 17 -13.01 -12.74 51.96
N GLN A 18 -12.84 -13.83 52.72
CA GLN A 18 -11.81 -14.21 53.69
C GLN A 18 -10.32 -14.19 53.27
N GLU A 19 -9.47 -13.86 54.26
CA GLU A 19 -8.03 -14.14 54.33
C GLU A 19 -7.72 -15.63 54.52
N SER A 20 -6.54 -16.08 54.11
CA SER A 20 -5.47 -16.61 55.00
C SER A 20 -4.32 -17.24 54.20
N GLY A 21 -3.07 -16.82 54.44
CA GLY A 21 -1.89 -17.62 54.08
C GLY A 21 -0.62 -16.81 53.82
N VAL A 22 0.17 -16.58 54.87
CA VAL A 22 1.48 -15.89 54.89
C VAL A 22 2.61 -16.81 54.40
N ALA A 23 3.51 -16.32 53.56
CA ALA A 23 4.89 -16.82 53.39
C ALA A 23 5.83 -15.66 53.03
N GLY A 24 7.02 -15.65 53.66
CA GLY A 24 7.96 -14.54 53.79
C GLY A 24 8.84 -14.21 52.56
N PRO A 25 9.92 -13.44 52.77
CA PRO A 25 10.67 -12.79 51.72
C PRO A 25 11.81 -13.70 51.24
N ASP A 26 11.65 -14.29 50.06
CA ASP A 26 12.77 -14.89 49.35
C ASP A 26 12.94 -14.15 48.02
N ASP A 27 14.13 -13.55 47.89
CA ASP A 27 14.67 -13.01 46.66
C ASP A 27 14.54 -14.04 45.53
N VAL A 28 13.77 -13.70 44.49
CA VAL A 28 13.87 -14.36 43.19
C VAL A 28 14.19 -13.28 42.18
N ASP A 29 15.48 -13.22 41.88
CA ASP A 29 16.08 -12.53 40.74
C ASP A 29 15.19 -12.68 39.51
N GLY A 30 14.79 -11.53 38.97
CA GLY A 30 13.94 -11.40 37.81
C GLY A 30 14.70 -11.76 36.54
N SER A 31 14.77 -13.05 36.22
CA SER A 31 15.05 -13.50 34.86
C SER A 31 13.73 -13.75 34.13
N VAL A 32 13.06 -12.67 33.70
CA VAL A 32 12.17 -12.79 32.55
C VAL A 32 13.07 -13.01 31.33
N GLY A 33 12.96 -14.21 30.77
CA GLY A 33 13.74 -14.64 29.62
C GLY A 33 13.61 -13.63 28.49
N ASP A 34 14.72 -12.95 28.23
CA ASP A 34 14.93 -12.16 27.03
C ASP A 34 14.79 -13.12 25.84
N SER A 35 13.65 -13.03 25.16
CA SER A 35 13.48 -13.67 23.87
C SER A 35 14.57 -13.08 22.97
N ALA A 36 15.49 -13.91 22.51
CA ALA A 36 16.67 -13.49 21.76
C ALA A 36 16.41 -12.33 20.78
N GLY A 37 16.84 -11.12 21.16
CA GLY A 37 17.50 -10.15 20.29
C GLY A 37 16.81 -9.63 19.03
N SER A 38 15.47 -9.63 18.90
CA SER A 38 14.83 -8.99 17.75
C SER A 38 14.94 -7.47 17.87
N VAL A 39 15.87 -6.86 17.13
CA VAL A 39 15.98 -5.40 16.99
C VAL A 39 14.65 -4.88 16.46
N ALA A 40 14.04 -3.91 17.13
CA ALA A 40 12.81 -3.29 16.67
C ALA A 40 12.97 -2.76 15.23
N PRO A 41 11.94 -2.82 14.37
CA PRO A 41 12.03 -2.26 13.02
C PRO A 41 12.13 -0.73 13.03
N ASN A 42 12.60 -0.13 11.94
CA ASN A 42 12.45 1.31 11.71
C ASN A 42 10.98 1.65 11.45
N LEU A 43 10.60 2.90 11.72
CA LEU A 43 9.30 3.43 11.33
C LEU A 43 9.38 4.08 9.95
N ILE A 44 8.28 3.97 9.20
CA ILE A 44 8.01 4.76 7.99
C ILE A 44 6.64 5.43 8.12
N PHE A 45 6.58 6.72 7.80
CA PHE A 45 5.34 7.50 7.85
C PHE A 45 5.37 8.65 6.84
N ILE A 46 4.26 9.38 6.72
CA ILE A 46 4.12 10.56 5.85
C ILE A 46 4.17 11.84 6.71
N SER A 47 5.01 12.79 6.31
CA SER A 47 5.10 14.11 6.96
C SER A 47 3.80 14.91 6.79
N PRO A 48 3.61 16.00 7.57
CA PRO A 48 2.64 17.03 7.20
C PRO A 48 2.91 17.56 5.78
N LYS A 49 1.82 17.99 5.13
CA LYS A 49 1.85 18.60 3.79
C LYS A 49 2.64 19.91 3.82
N GLN A 50 3.59 20.03 2.92
CA GLN A 50 4.36 21.23 2.65
C GLN A 50 3.68 22.06 1.54
N PRO A 51 3.83 23.38 1.55
CA PRO A 51 3.17 24.25 0.57
C PRO A 51 3.73 24.09 -0.84
N ASP A 52 5.00 23.70 -0.97
CA ASP A 52 5.72 23.57 -2.23
C ASP A 52 6.95 22.62 -2.08
N ALA A 53 7.71 22.45 -3.16
CA ALA A 53 8.87 21.57 -3.27
C ALA A 53 10.21 22.20 -2.83
N ASN A 54 10.21 23.46 -2.37
CA ASN A 54 11.42 24.13 -1.90
C ASN A 54 11.71 23.75 -0.45
N PHE A 55 12.16 22.51 -0.26
CA PHE A 55 12.49 21.98 1.06
C PHE A 55 13.84 22.46 1.59
N GLY A 56 14.58 23.30 0.85
CA GLY A 56 15.97 23.63 1.18
C GLY A 56 16.94 22.49 0.86
N GLY A 57 16.61 21.67 -0.14
CA GLY A 57 17.36 20.48 -0.52
C GLY A 57 17.09 19.26 0.38
N LEU A 58 17.88 18.20 0.18
CA LEU A 58 17.73 16.95 0.95
C LEU A 58 17.84 17.16 2.47
N ALA A 59 18.74 18.06 2.91
CA ALA A 59 18.94 18.32 4.33
C ALA A 59 17.70 18.96 4.99
N GLY A 60 17.05 19.91 4.31
CA GLY A 60 15.82 20.51 4.84
C GLY A 60 14.62 19.56 4.75
N ALA A 61 14.56 18.69 3.74
CA ALA A 61 13.59 17.60 3.70
C ALA A 61 13.77 16.60 4.86
N ASP A 62 15.01 16.26 5.21
CA ASP A 62 15.33 15.41 6.37
C ASP A 62 14.95 16.09 7.69
N ALA A 63 15.13 17.42 7.80
CA ALA A 63 14.68 18.19 8.95
C ALA A 63 13.15 18.16 9.11
N ILE A 64 12.39 18.31 8.01
CA ILE A 64 10.92 18.16 8.04
C ILE A 64 10.50 16.79 8.58
N CYS A 65 11.19 15.72 8.17
CA CYS A 65 10.93 14.38 8.67
C CYS A 65 11.27 14.22 10.16
N THR A 66 12.40 14.79 10.60
CA THR A 66 12.82 14.76 12.00
C THR A 66 11.85 15.54 12.89
N ASP A 67 11.40 16.72 12.46
CA ASP A 67 10.44 17.55 13.18
C ASP A 67 9.07 16.87 13.28
N ALA A 68 8.62 16.21 12.20
CA ALA A 68 7.37 15.45 12.20
C ALA A 68 7.42 14.26 13.17
N ALA A 69 8.53 13.53 13.21
CA ALA A 69 8.75 12.45 14.16
C ALA A 69 8.75 12.98 15.61
N ALA A 70 9.49 14.05 15.87
CA ALA A 70 9.58 14.68 17.20
C ALA A 70 8.21 15.17 17.69
N ALA A 71 7.42 15.80 16.83
CA ALA A 71 6.07 16.29 17.15
C ALA A 71 5.10 15.15 17.52
N ALA A 72 5.29 13.96 16.95
CA ALA A 72 4.52 12.75 17.26
C ALA A 72 5.13 11.91 18.40
N GLY A 73 6.25 12.34 18.99
CA GLY A 73 6.95 11.58 20.03
C GLY A 73 7.64 10.30 19.52
N LEU A 74 7.86 10.19 18.20
CA LEU A 74 8.60 9.08 17.61
C LEU A 74 10.11 9.33 17.76
N GLY A 75 10.79 8.47 18.51
CA GLY A 75 12.25 8.52 18.61
C GLY A 75 12.95 8.08 17.33
N GLY A 76 14.24 8.42 17.20
CA GLY A 76 15.12 7.98 16.11
C GLY A 76 15.50 9.09 15.13
N THR A 77 16.31 8.72 14.14
CA THR A 77 16.76 9.56 13.03
C THR A 77 15.97 9.22 11.78
N TYR A 78 15.44 10.25 11.12
CA TYR A 78 14.61 10.09 9.93
C TYR A 78 15.22 10.83 8.74
N ARG A 79 15.10 10.21 7.57
CA ARG A 79 15.42 10.84 6.28
C ARG A 79 14.22 10.77 5.35
N ALA A 80 14.06 11.79 4.52
CA ALA A 80 13.04 11.80 3.48
C ALA A 80 13.41 10.83 2.35
N TRP A 81 12.48 10.04 1.81
CA TRP A 81 12.69 9.27 0.58
C TRP A 81 12.64 10.20 -0.64
N LEU A 82 13.79 10.81 -0.95
CA LEU A 82 13.95 11.77 -2.05
C LEU A 82 15.22 11.49 -2.84
N SER A 83 15.10 11.61 -4.16
CA SER A 83 16.24 11.67 -5.09
C SER A 83 16.47 13.10 -5.58
N THR A 84 17.71 13.39 -5.98
CA THR A 84 18.11 14.56 -6.78
C THR A 84 18.85 14.06 -8.02
N PRO A 85 19.19 14.93 -9.00
CA PRO A 85 19.95 14.51 -10.18
C PRO A 85 21.33 13.89 -9.88
N THR A 86 21.85 14.06 -8.66
CA THR A 86 23.16 13.55 -8.24
C THR A 86 23.09 12.53 -7.10
N VAL A 87 21.92 12.32 -6.48
CA VAL A 87 21.74 11.42 -5.33
C VAL A 87 20.47 10.60 -5.51
N ASN A 88 20.62 9.28 -5.58
CA ASN A 88 19.50 8.34 -5.58
C ASN A 88 18.93 8.19 -4.17
N ALA A 89 17.61 8.05 -4.02
CA ALA A 89 16.98 7.82 -2.74
C ALA A 89 17.52 6.54 -2.07
N ALA A 90 17.58 5.44 -2.81
CA ALA A 90 17.99 4.13 -2.26
C ALA A 90 19.37 4.15 -1.59
N SER A 91 20.35 4.89 -2.15
CA SER A 91 21.70 4.94 -1.59
C SER A 91 21.77 5.67 -0.25
N ARG A 92 20.75 6.46 0.10
CA ARG A 92 20.66 7.18 1.38
C ARG A 92 20.22 6.31 2.55
N PHE A 93 19.79 5.08 2.28
CA PHE A 93 19.24 4.12 3.24
C PHE A 93 20.01 2.78 3.26
N SER A 94 21.19 2.71 2.64
CA SER A 94 21.95 1.46 2.42
C SER A 94 22.34 0.69 3.68
N THR A 95 22.36 1.36 4.83
CA THR A 95 22.70 0.76 6.13
C THR A 95 21.48 0.43 6.99
N ALA A 96 20.28 0.78 6.55
CA ALA A 96 19.04 0.56 7.31
C ALA A 96 18.26 -0.62 6.73
N ARG A 97 17.52 -1.32 7.59
CA ARG A 97 16.67 -2.46 7.19
C ARG A 97 15.45 -2.55 8.10
N GLY A 98 14.33 -2.96 7.53
CA GLY A 98 13.08 -3.24 8.19
C GLY A 98 12.32 -1.95 8.45
N TRP A 99 11.21 -1.76 7.74
CA TRP A 99 10.29 -0.65 7.94
C TRP A 99 8.88 -1.13 8.18
N VAL A 100 8.30 -0.64 9.27
CA VAL A 100 6.88 -0.80 9.60
C VAL A 100 6.23 0.57 9.69
N ARG A 101 4.93 0.61 9.42
CA ARG A 101 4.13 1.79 9.72
C ARG A 101 4.03 2.01 11.23
N VAL A 102 3.55 3.18 11.63
CA VAL A 102 3.29 3.52 13.05
C VAL A 102 2.25 2.62 13.73
N ASP A 103 1.39 1.94 12.97
CA ASP A 103 0.44 0.92 13.46
C ASP A 103 1.06 -0.50 13.55
N GLY A 104 2.36 -0.63 13.22
CA GLY A 104 3.09 -1.90 13.23
C GLY A 104 2.95 -2.74 11.96
N ALA A 105 2.14 -2.32 10.98
CA ALA A 105 2.00 -3.08 9.74
C ALA A 105 3.31 -3.05 8.92
N PRO A 106 3.77 -4.20 8.38
CA PRO A 106 5.01 -4.28 7.62
C PRO A 106 4.93 -3.48 6.31
N VAL A 107 5.98 -2.78 5.95
CA VAL A 107 6.05 -2.05 4.66
C VAL A 107 7.08 -2.69 3.74
N ALA A 108 8.33 -2.80 4.19
CA ALA A 108 9.41 -3.39 3.43
C ALA A 108 10.50 -3.94 4.35
N ASP A 109 11.13 -5.05 3.96
CA ASP A 109 12.26 -5.62 4.68
C ASP A 109 13.57 -4.93 4.32
N SER A 110 14.02 -5.01 3.07
CA SER A 110 15.30 -4.46 2.64
C SER A 110 15.14 -3.45 1.51
N MET A 111 16.18 -2.65 1.27
CA MET A 111 16.20 -1.74 0.13
C MET A 111 16.16 -2.51 -1.19
N ASP A 112 16.80 -3.67 -1.27
CA ASP A 112 16.75 -4.55 -2.45
C ASP A 112 15.34 -5.13 -2.65
N SER A 113 14.66 -5.52 -1.56
CA SER A 113 13.25 -5.93 -1.63
C SER A 113 12.39 -4.80 -2.20
N LEU A 114 12.56 -3.58 -1.70
CA LEU A 114 11.77 -2.42 -2.10
C LEU A 114 12.06 -1.94 -3.53
N THR A 115 13.32 -2.05 -3.99
CA THR A 115 13.78 -1.42 -5.25
C THR A 115 14.09 -2.39 -6.38
N MET A 116 14.41 -3.65 -6.09
CA MET A 116 14.71 -4.67 -7.11
C MET A 116 13.59 -5.70 -7.24
N GLN A 117 12.94 -6.04 -6.11
CA GLN A 117 11.79 -6.94 -6.10
C GLN A 117 10.46 -6.17 -6.11
N HIS A 118 10.52 -4.85 -5.94
CA HIS A 118 9.38 -3.95 -5.83
C HIS A 118 8.38 -4.36 -4.74
N GLN A 119 8.86 -5.04 -3.70
CA GLN A 119 8.04 -5.53 -2.60
C GLN A 119 7.61 -4.37 -1.69
N LEU A 120 6.30 -4.10 -1.69
CA LEU A 120 5.63 -3.27 -0.69
C LEU A 120 4.48 -4.07 -0.08
N PHE A 121 4.62 -4.49 1.17
CA PHE A 121 3.60 -5.31 1.85
C PHE A 121 2.31 -4.51 2.08
N HIS A 122 2.44 -3.30 2.60
CA HIS A 122 1.33 -2.38 2.79
C HIS A 122 1.68 -0.97 2.29
N PRO A 123 0.72 -0.23 1.71
CA PRO A 123 0.91 1.20 1.42
C PRO A 123 1.31 1.97 2.68
N VAL A 124 2.22 2.93 2.54
CA VAL A 124 2.72 3.72 3.67
C VAL A 124 1.58 4.45 4.37
N ALA A 125 0.78 5.20 3.62
CA ALA A 125 -0.57 5.73 3.89
C ALA A 125 -0.92 6.29 5.29
N LEU A 126 -0.01 6.35 6.25
CA LEU A 126 -0.22 6.86 7.61
C LEU A 126 0.74 8.00 7.87
N ASP A 127 0.26 9.04 8.55
CA ASP A 127 1.11 10.08 9.11
C ASP A 127 1.82 9.62 10.40
N ALA A 128 2.67 10.48 10.96
CA ALA A 128 3.45 10.19 12.16
C ALA A 128 2.59 9.86 13.41
N THR A 129 1.31 10.22 13.40
CA THR A 129 0.37 9.99 14.51
C THR A 129 -0.55 8.77 14.28
N GLY A 130 -0.43 8.12 13.12
CA GLY A 130 -1.24 6.94 12.77
C GLY A 130 -2.53 7.24 12.05
N ASN A 131 -2.77 8.49 11.63
CA ASN A 131 -3.94 8.79 10.82
C ASN A 131 -3.70 8.42 9.37
N ARG A 132 -4.72 7.83 8.73
CA ARG A 132 -4.65 7.54 7.31
C ARG A 132 -4.74 8.81 6.48
N VAL A 133 -3.80 8.98 5.56
CA VAL A 133 -3.71 10.14 4.67
C VAL A 133 -3.75 9.72 3.21
N ASP A 134 -4.38 10.55 2.39
CA ASP A 134 -4.47 10.38 0.94
C ASP A 134 -3.93 11.64 0.26
N VAL A 135 -2.64 11.61 -0.04
CA VAL A 135 -1.87 12.78 -0.47
C VAL A 135 -0.85 12.39 -1.54
N PHE A 136 -0.51 13.37 -2.37
CA PHE A 136 0.70 13.33 -3.18
C PHE A 136 1.94 13.47 -2.30
N VAL A 137 2.95 12.65 -2.58
CA VAL A 137 4.20 12.60 -1.82
C VAL A 137 5.35 12.87 -2.77
N ALA A 138 6.18 13.87 -2.47
CA ALA A 138 7.35 14.19 -3.28
C ALA A 138 8.37 13.05 -3.19
N THR A 139 8.94 12.64 -4.33
CA THR A 139 9.95 11.57 -4.37
C THR A 139 11.12 11.88 -5.30
N GLY A 140 10.86 12.39 -6.52
CA GLY A 140 11.90 12.45 -7.56
C GLY A 140 12.49 11.10 -7.95
N THR A 141 11.85 10.00 -7.53
CA THR A 141 12.45 8.67 -7.47
C THR A 141 11.62 7.65 -8.25
N ASP A 142 12.26 6.91 -9.15
CA ASP A 142 11.66 5.81 -9.91
C ASP A 142 11.42 4.56 -9.04
N GLN A 143 10.81 3.53 -9.62
CA GLN A 143 10.54 2.25 -8.94
C GLN A 143 11.78 1.47 -8.51
N ASN A 144 12.96 1.81 -9.03
CA ASN A 144 14.24 1.20 -8.70
C ASN A 144 14.99 2.00 -7.63
N GLY A 145 14.33 2.99 -7.00
CA GLY A 145 14.95 3.84 -5.98
C GLY A 145 16.00 4.81 -6.54
N LYS A 146 16.00 5.05 -7.85
CA LYS A 146 16.91 5.95 -8.55
C LYS A 146 16.23 7.25 -8.92
N TRP A 147 17.02 8.28 -9.15
CA TRP A 147 16.53 9.52 -9.69
C TRP A 147 15.85 9.32 -11.05
N SER A 148 14.69 9.96 -11.24
CA SER A 148 13.90 9.87 -12.46
C SER A 148 13.90 11.19 -13.25
N GLN A 149 14.10 11.07 -14.56
CA GLN A 149 14.00 12.18 -15.53
C GLN A 149 12.60 12.35 -16.13
N LEU A 150 11.61 11.53 -15.71
CA LEU A 150 10.28 11.49 -16.36
C LEU A 150 9.57 12.85 -16.39
N ASN A 151 9.87 13.74 -15.43
CA ASN A 151 9.31 15.09 -15.33
C ASN A 151 10.43 16.14 -15.27
N GLY A 152 11.29 16.19 -16.29
CA GLY A 152 12.44 17.09 -16.31
C GLY A 152 13.54 16.67 -15.34
N ASP A 153 13.77 17.46 -14.28
CA ASP A 153 14.69 17.04 -13.22
C ASP A 153 14.01 16.25 -12.09
N GLY A 154 12.67 16.05 -12.16
CA GLY A 154 11.86 15.28 -11.22
C GLY A 154 11.89 15.75 -9.77
N SER A 155 12.67 16.78 -9.45
CA SER A 155 13.08 17.14 -8.10
C SER A 155 13.07 18.63 -7.85
N CYS A 156 12.53 19.45 -8.76
CA CYS A 156 12.46 20.90 -8.56
C CYS A 156 13.83 21.51 -8.22
N SER A 157 14.78 21.29 -9.12
CA SER A 157 16.18 21.71 -9.00
C SER A 157 16.82 21.25 -7.70
N GLY A 158 16.65 19.95 -7.39
CA GLY A 158 17.17 19.35 -6.17
C GLY A 158 16.48 19.86 -4.90
N TRP A 159 15.19 20.16 -4.99
CA TRP A 159 14.28 20.57 -3.91
C TRP A 159 14.60 21.97 -3.36
N THR A 160 14.95 22.89 -4.26
CA THR A 160 15.39 24.26 -3.90
C THR A 160 14.57 25.36 -4.56
N THR A 161 13.51 25.00 -5.30
CA THR A 161 12.63 25.97 -5.94
C THR A 161 11.17 25.55 -5.87
N ALA A 162 10.30 26.55 -5.76
CA ALA A 162 8.85 26.44 -5.90
C ALA A 162 8.37 26.99 -7.26
N ALA A 163 9.28 27.29 -8.18
CA ALA A 163 8.94 27.94 -9.44
C ALA A 163 8.04 27.06 -10.31
N VAL A 164 6.95 27.64 -10.79
CA VAL A 164 6.13 27.04 -11.84
C VAL A 164 6.93 27.00 -13.13
N SER A 165 6.83 25.91 -13.88
CA SER A 165 7.56 25.73 -15.13
C SER A 165 6.60 25.28 -16.23
N ALA A 166 7.00 25.39 -17.51
CA ALA A 166 6.16 24.95 -18.64
C ALA A 166 5.92 23.43 -18.69
N SER A 167 6.63 22.67 -17.86
CA SER A 167 6.54 21.22 -17.71
C SER A 167 6.48 20.86 -16.24
N PHE A 168 5.83 19.75 -15.87
CA PHE A 168 5.99 19.22 -14.51
C PHE A 168 7.46 18.98 -14.19
N LYS A 169 7.87 19.38 -12.99
CA LYS A 169 9.27 19.30 -12.49
C LYS A 169 9.39 18.46 -11.23
N GLN A 170 8.28 18.05 -10.63
CA GLN A 170 8.25 17.17 -9.50
C GLN A 170 7.68 15.81 -9.92
N LEU A 171 8.41 14.73 -9.63
CA LEU A 171 7.84 13.40 -9.62
C LEU A 171 7.28 13.09 -8.24
N VAL A 172 6.03 12.63 -8.20
CA VAL A 172 5.32 12.29 -6.98
C VAL A 172 4.88 10.84 -7.00
N GLY A 173 4.86 10.26 -5.80
CA GLY A 173 4.11 9.06 -5.50
C GLY A 173 2.77 9.40 -4.84
N LEU A 174 1.98 8.35 -4.59
CA LEU A 174 0.67 8.46 -3.92
C LEU A 174 0.67 7.64 -2.64
N ALA A 175 0.27 8.28 -1.53
CA ALA A 175 0.31 7.70 -0.19
C ALA A 175 -0.38 6.33 -0.07
N ARG A 176 -1.45 6.16 -0.83
CA ARG A 176 -2.36 5.00 -0.80
C ARG A 176 -2.01 3.92 -1.83
N PHE A 177 -0.97 4.13 -2.62
CA PHE A 177 -0.55 3.20 -3.65
C PHE A 177 0.47 2.21 -3.09
N GLY A 178 0.43 1.01 -3.63
CA GLY A 178 1.35 -0.08 -3.36
C GLY A 178 2.59 0.00 -4.25
N THR A 179 2.93 -1.15 -4.81
CA THR A 179 4.12 -1.32 -5.66
C THR A 179 4.20 -0.29 -6.78
N VAL A 180 5.41 0.21 -7.07
CA VAL A 180 5.71 1.28 -8.05
C VAL A 180 5.06 2.64 -7.75
N GLY A 181 3.72 2.71 -7.69
CA GLY A 181 2.94 3.93 -7.56
C GLY A 181 3.12 4.67 -6.23
N TRP A 182 3.57 3.99 -5.17
CA TRP A 182 3.93 4.68 -3.93
C TRP A 182 5.04 5.70 -4.14
N THR A 183 5.97 5.49 -5.09
CA THR A 183 7.11 6.39 -5.36
C THR A 183 7.03 7.11 -6.71
N ASN A 184 6.38 6.52 -7.72
CA ASN A 184 6.44 6.98 -9.10
C ASN A 184 5.06 6.88 -9.78
N ALA A 185 4.16 7.81 -9.47
CA ALA A 185 2.78 7.79 -9.94
C ALA A 185 2.44 8.93 -10.91
N ALA A 186 2.84 10.16 -10.61
CA ALA A 186 2.41 11.34 -11.35
C ALA A 186 3.47 12.45 -11.39
N GLY A 187 3.26 13.42 -12.29
CA GLY A 187 4.02 14.67 -12.32
C GLY A 187 3.24 15.82 -11.68
N GLY A 188 3.98 16.77 -11.09
CA GLY A 188 3.44 18.03 -10.58
C GLY A 188 4.38 19.21 -10.80
N ASP A 189 3.85 20.42 -10.64
CA ASP A 189 4.63 21.64 -10.56
C ASP A 189 5.31 21.79 -9.20
N CYS A 190 6.37 22.57 -9.13
CA CYS A 190 7.13 22.75 -7.88
C CYS A 190 6.37 23.51 -6.79
N ASN A 191 5.31 24.23 -7.12
CA ASN A 191 4.42 24.87 -6.15
C ASN A 191 3.25 23.97 -5.73
N MET A 192 3.19 22.73 -6.22
CA MET A 192 2.14 21.80 -5.84
C MET A 192 2.39 21.34 -4.39
N PRO A 193 1.41 21.51 -3.48
CA PRO A 193 1.58 21.07 -2.11
C PRO A 193 1.73 19.55 -2.01
N THR A 194 2.80 19.09 -1.37
CA THR A 194 3.11 17.65 -1.22
C THR A 194 3.64 17.30 0.16
N SER A 195 3.53 16.04 0.53
CA SER A 195 4.13 15.52 1.77
C SER A 195 5.43 14.77 1.45
N LEU A 196 6.12 14.27 2.47
CA LEU A 196 7.34 13.46 2.34
C LEU A 196 7.14 12.08 2.98
N TYR A 197 7.70 11.02 2.38
CA TYR A 197 7.89 9.77 3.12
C TYR A 197 9.12 9.91 4.01
N CYS A 198 8.94 9.67 5.30
CA CYS A 198 9.99 9.75 6.31
C CYS A 198 10.33 8.35 6.81
N LEU A 199 11.56 7.91 6.55
CA LEU A 199 12.03 6.58 6.88
C LEU A 199 13.09 6.67 7.97
N GLY A 200 12.92 5.89 9.03
CA GLY A 200 13.93 5.71 10.07
C GLY A 200 15.16 5.01 9.52
N ILE A 201 16.34 5.38 10.03
CA ILE A 201 17.63 4.87 9.54
C ILE A 201 18.51 4.22 10.61
N ASP A 202 18.04 4.14 11.86
CA ASP A 202 18.89 3.75 12.99
C ASP A 202 19.07 2.24 13.12
N ARG A 203 18.17 1.45 12.51
CA ARG A 203 18.05 0.02 12.81
C ARG A 203 18.30 -0.86 11.58
N VAL A 204 18.86 -2.04 11.84
CA VAL A 204 18.98 -3.14 10.89
C VAL A 204 18.15 -4.29 11.42
N SER A 205 16.84 -4.23 11.18
CA SER A 205 15.90 -5.24 11.61
C SER A 205 15.47 -6.06 10.39
N THR A 206 15.59 -7.39 10.48
CA THR A 206 15.02 -8.26 9.44
C THR A 206 13.52 -8.33 9.67
N LEU A 207 12.75 -7.94 8.66
CA LEU A 207 11.29 -7.96 8.70
C LEU A 207 10.78 -9.19 7.97
N THR A 208 10.12 -10.08 8.70
CA THR A 208 9.36 -11.20 8.13
C THR A 208 7.90 -11.02 8.49
N ILE A 209 7.01 -11.23 7.52
CA ILE A 209 5.58 -11.22 7.79
C ILE A 209 5.11 -12.62 8.18
N THR A 210 4.19 -12.69 9.13
CA THR A 210 3.46 -13.94 9.40
C THR A 210 2.32 -14.03 8.40
N PRO A 211 2.28 -15.05 7.51
CA PRO A 211 1.24 -15.14 6.51
C PRO A 211 -0.15 -15.23 7.14
N ALA A 212 -1.06 -14.37 6.72
CA ALA A 212 -2.46 -14.45 7.11
C ALA A 212 -3.09 -15.74 6.54
N SER A 213 -4.07 -16.28 7.28
CA SER A 213 -4.86 -17.42 6.84
C SER A 213 -6.06 -16.94 6.03
N GLY A 214 -6.31 -17.53 4.86
CA GLY A 214 -7.44 -17.19 4.02
C GLY A 214 -7.33 -17.74 2.61
N ARG A 215 -8.32 -17.40 1.79
CA ARG A 215 -8.39 -17.75 0.37
C ARG A 215 -7.34 -16.96 -0.42
N LYS A 216 -6.81 -17.52 -1.49
CA LYS A 216 -5.77 -16.82 -2.27
C LYS A 216 -6.35 -15.82 -3.27
N ALA A 217 -5.67 -14.68 -3.39
CA ALA A 217 -5.91 -13.66 -4.41
C ALA A 217 -4.58 -13.19 -5.04
N PHE A 218 -4.60 -12.96 -6.35
CA PHE A 218 -3.45 -12.43 -7.10
C PHE A 218 -3.91 -11.64 -8.32
N VAL A 219 -3.00 -10.90 -8.94
CA VAL A 219 -3.24 -10.26 -10.25
C VAL A 219 -2.54 -11.03 -11.36
N SER A 220 -3.24 -11.28 -12.46
CA SER A 220 -2.76 -12.14 -13.54
C SER A 220 -1.46 -11.61 -14.14
N LYS A 221 -0.42 -12.43 -14.33
CA LYS A 221 0.84 -11.99 -14.95
C LYS A 221 0.71 -11.74 -16.45
N ALA A 222 0.00 -12.62 -17.14
CA ALA A 222 -0.32 -12.43 -18.55
C ALA A 222 -1.44 -11.40 -18.70
N ASN A 223 -1.39 -10.70 -19.84
CA ASN A 223 -2.44 -9.76 -20.20
C ASN A 223 -3.72 -10.50 -20.55
N PHE A 224 -4.84 -9.98 -20.08
CA PHE A 224 -6.16 -10.49 -20.42
C PHE A 224 -6.60 -9.92 -21.78
N ASP A 225 -6.88 -10.82 -22.72
CA ASP A 225 -7.58 -10.46 -23.95
C ASP A 225 -9.09 -10.45 -23.69
N ALA A 226 -9.66 -9.25 -23.63
CA ALA A 226 -11.07 -9.03 -23.38
C ALA A 226 -11.99 -9.74 -24.39
N ALA A 227 -11.52 -10.11 -25.59
CA ALA A 227 -12.31 -10.86 -26.56
C ALA A 227 -12.55 -12.34 -26.18
N THR A 228 -11.82 -12.87 -25.20
CA THR A 228 -11.91 -14.28 -24.77
C THR A 228 -13.05 -14.55 -23.79
N GLY A 229 -13.82 -13.53 -23.42
CA GLY A 229 -14.97 -13.68 -22.54
C GLY A 229 -14.60 -13.91 -21.08
N ILE A 230 -15.65 -13.97 -20.25
CA ILE A 230 -15.53 -14.28 -18.83
C ILE A 230 -14.89 -15.66 -18.57
N ALA A 231 -15.12 -16.61 -19.48
CA ALA A 231 -14.53 -17.94 -19.44
C ALA A 231 -13.03 -17.92 -19.75
N GLY A 232 -12.59 -17.05 -20.67
CA GLY A 232 -11.17 -16.80 -20.94
C GLY A 232 -10.47 -16.19 -19.73
N ALA A 233 -11.12 -15.22 -19.07
CA ALA A 233 -10.60 -14.62 -17.84
C ALA A 233 -10.40 -15.68 -16.74
N ASP A 234 -11.39 -16.55 -16.51
CA ASP A 234 -11.26 -17.63 -15.54
C ASP A 234 -10.19 -18.65 -15.93
N THR A 235 -10.05 -18.93 -17.22
CA THR A 235 -9.02 -19.85 -17.73
C THR A 235 -7.62 -19.30 -17.47
N LEU A 236 -7.42 -18.00 -17.65
CA LEU A 236 -6.17 -17.32 -17.29
C LEU A 236 -5.89 -17.47 -15.79
N CYS A 237 -6.86 -17.18 -14.92
CA CYS A 237 -6.70 -17.33 -13.47
C CYS A 237 -6.34 -18.77 -13.05
N ARG A 238 -7.06 -19.77 -13.54
CA ARG A 238 -6.74 -21.18 -13.21
C ARG A 238 -5.39 -21.61 -13.75
N GLY A 239 -5.02 -21.16 -14.95
CA GLY A 239 -3.75 -21.49 -15.59
C GLY A 239 -2.57 -21.00 -14.77
N GLU A 240 -2.60 -19.74 -14.34
CA GLU A 240 -1.53 -19.17 -13.51
C GLU A 240 -1.50 -19.74 -12.10
N ALA A 241 -2.66 -19.96 -11.48
CA ALA A 241 -2.74 -20.64 -10.19
C ALA A 241 -2.15 -22.05 -10.24
N THR A 242 -2.40 -22.79 -11.34
CA THR A 242 -1.86 -24.14 -11.56
C THR A 242 -0.35 -24.10 -11.76
N ALA A 243 0.14 -23.17 -12.60
CA ALA A 243 1.58 -23.01 -12.85
C ALA A 243 2.36 -22.65 -11.58
N ALA A 244 1.74 -21.90 -10.66
CA ALA A 244 2.30 -21.55 -9.37
C ALA A 244 2.11 -22.62 -8.28
N GLY A 245 1.39 -23.70 -8.56
CA GLY A 245 1.13 -24.77 -7.58
C GLY A 245 0.21 -24.36 -6.43
N LEU A 246 -0.68 -23.38 -6.64
CA LEU A 246 -1.63 -22.94 -5.61
C LEU A 246 -2.66 -24.06 -5.32
N ALA A 247 -3.04 -24.19 -4.05
CA ALA A 247 -4.15 -25.04 -3.67
C ALA A 247 -5.44 -24.62 -4.39
N ASN A 248 -6.30 -25.59 -4.72
CA ASN A 248 -7.56 -25.34 -5.42
C ASN A 248 -7.40 -24.57 -6.75
N ALA A 249 -6.24 -24.66 -7.43
CA ALA A 249 -5.97 -23.92 -8.66
C ALA A 249 -7.08 -24.01 -9.72
N GLY A 250 -7.76 -25.16 -9.80
CA GLY A 250 -8.88 -25.39 -10.73
C GLY A 250 -10.18 -24.63 -10.41
N THR A 251 -10.29 -23.94 -9.28
CA THR A 251 -11.52 -23.22 -8.88
C THR A 251 -11.41 -21.72 -9.02
N PHE A 252 -10.22 -21.16 -9.27
CA PHE A 252 -10.02 -19.72 -9.37
C PHE A 252 -10.91 -19.09 -10.44
N LYS A 253 -11.42 -17.90 -10.13
CA LYS A 253 -12.25 -17.09 -11.03
C LYS A 253 -11.70 -15.67 -11.10
N ALA A 254 -11.92 -15.03 -12.22
CA ALA A 254 -11.64 -13.60 -12.38
C ALA A 254 -12.66 -12.78 -11.58
N LEU A 255 -12.19 -11.79 -10.82
CA LEU A 255 -13.05 -10.81 -10.18
C LEU A 255 -13.42 -9.73 -11.21
N LEU A 256 -14.36 -10.10 -12.07
CA LEU A 256 -14.71 -9.37 -13.28
C LEU A 256 -16.25 -9.34 -13.46
N ALA A 257 -16.83 -8.14 -13.55
CA ALA A 257 -18.27 -7.95 -13.75
C ALA A 257 -18.66 -8.20 -15.21
N THR A 258 -19.90 -8.63 -15.45
CA THR A 258 -20.49 -8.83 -16.78
C THR A 258 -21.74 -7.99 -16.90
N THR A 259 -22.38 -7.98 -18.07
CA THR A 259 -23.68 -7.31 -18.23
C THR A 259 -24.83 -7.99 -17.50
N ALA A 260 -24.66 -9.24 -17.06
CA ALA A 260 -25.71 -10.02 -16.40
C ALA A 260 -25.44 -10.33 -14.92
N ALA A 261 -24.20 -10.16 -14.46
CA ALA A 261 -23.76 -10.49 -13.10
C ALA A 261 -22.65 -9.54 -12.64
N SER A 262 -22.70 -9.15 -11.37
CA SER A 262 -21.63 -8.38 -10.74
C SER A 262 -20.37 -9.23 -10.53
N ALA A 263 -19.25 -8.59 -10.25
CA ALA A 263 -18.01 -9.30 -9.96
C ALA A 263 -18.14 -10.09 -8.64
N ALA A 264 -18.73 -9.48 -7.62
CA ALA A 264 -18.89 -10.05 -6.28
C ALA A 264 -19.81 -11.27 -6.23
N SER A 265 -20.87 -11.32 -7.05
CA SER A 265 -21.82 -12.46 -7.05
C SER A 265 -21.21 -13.80 -7.46
N ARG A 266 -19.96 -13.80 -7.92
CA ARG A 266 -19.21 -14.98 -8.35
C ARG A 266 -18.47 -15.68 -7.20
N PHE A 267 -18.45 -15.06 -6.01
CA PHE A 267 -17.67 -15.42 -4.83
C PHE A 267 -18.54 -15.55 -3.58
N ASN A 268 -18.09 -16.34 -2.61
CA ASN A 268 -18.73 -16.46 -1.30
C ASN A 268 -18.24 -15.34 -0.35
N GLU A 269 -19.12 -14.38 -0.04
CA GLU A 269 -18.81 -13.27 0.88
C GLU A 269 -18.81 -13.67 2.36
N GLY A 270 -19.44 -14.80 2.72
CA GLY A 270 -19.42 -15.34 4.08
C GLY A 270 -18.21 -16.24 4.37
N GLY A 271 -17.31 -16.41 3.39
CA GLY A 271 -16.11 -17.22 3.54
C GLY A 271 -14.94 -16.49 4.22
N PRO A 272 -13.79 -17.17 4.41
CA PRO A 272 -12.57 -16.54 4.90
C PRO A 272 -12.13 -15.35 4.02
N PRO A 273 -11.37 -14.39 4.58
CA PRO A 273 -10.85 -13.26 3.80
C PRO A 273 -9.90 -13.73 2.69
N TRP A 274 -9.64 -12.84 1.74
CA TRP A 274 -8.62 -13.07 0.73
C TRP A 274 -7.26 -12.56 1.18
N VAL A 275 -6.24 -13.36 0.89
CA VAL A 275 -4.85 -13.13 1.24
C VAL A 275 -4.03 -13.26 -0.04
N ARG A 276 -3.09 -12.33 -0.23
CA ARG A 276 -2.12 -12.40 -1.31
C ARG A 276 -1.26 -13.66 -1.25
N VAL A 277 -0.62 -13.99 -2.36
CA VAL A 277 0.29 -15.14 -2.43
C VAL A 277 1.42 -15.01 -1.41
N ASP A 278 1.92 -13.80 -1.17
CA ASP A 278 2.98 -13.51 -0.18
C ASP A 278 2.51 -13.51 1.27
N GLY A 279 1.21 -13.69 1.55
CA GLY A 279 0.67 -13.80 2.90
C GLY A 279 0.10 -12.52 3.49
N VAL A 280 0.10 -11.41 2.74
CA VAL A 280 -0.55 -10.16 3.18
C VAL A 280 -2.08 -10.27 3.03
N GLU A 281 -2.82 -9.95 4.09
CA GLU A 281 -4.29 -9.85 4.03
C GLU A 281 -4.72 -8.67 3.15
N VAL A 282 -5.61 -8.93 2.18
CA VAL A 282 -6.11 -7.91 1.25
C VAL A 282 -7.18 -7.03 1.90
N ALA A 283 -8.05 -7.63 2.70
CA ALA A 283 -9.11 -6.97 3.44
C ALA A 283 -9.46 -7.80 4.69
N PRO A 284 -9.94 -7.17 5.78
CA PRO A 284 -10.21 -7.84 7.05
C PRO A 284 -11.31 -8.90 6.96
N THR A 285 -12.21 -8.79 5.98
CA THR A 285 -13.24 -9.78 5.69
C THR A 285 -13.48 -9.88 4.19
N ALA A 286 -14.10 -10.99 3.76
CA ALA A 286 -14.53 -11.13 2.37
C ALA A 286 -15.55 -10.06 1.95
N THR A 287 -16.47 -9.67 2.84
CA THR A 287 -17.39 -8.55 2.63
C THR A 287 -16.64 -7.22 2.46
N ALA A 288 -15.63 -6.95 3.30
CA ALA A 288 -14.86 -5.71 3.25
C ALA A 288 -14.16 -5.50 1.91
N LEU A 289 -13.67 -6.58 1.26
CA LEU A 289 -13.13 -6.49 -0.10
C LEU A 289 -14.16 -5.91 -1.08
N PHE A 290 -15.40 -6.40 -1.04
CA PHE A 290 -16.46 -5.96 -1.95
C PHE A 290 -17.07 -4.61 -1.60
N ASP A 291 -16.88 -4.17 -0.36
CA ASP A 291 -17.16 -2.81 0.10
C ASP A 291 -15.98 -1.85 -0.16
N GLN A 292 -14.93 -2.32 -0.87
CA GLN A 292 -13.72 -1.59 -1.25
C GLN A 292 -12.87 -1.12 -0.06
N GLN A 293 -13.00 -1.80 1.08
CA GLN A 293 -12.24 -1.54 2.30
C GLN A 293 -11.02 -2.46 2.37
N ILE A 294 -10.02 -2.19 1.53
CA ILE A 294 -8.80 -2.99 1.45
C ILE A 294 -7.65 -2.42 2.31
N THR A 295 -6.87 -3.32 2.89
CA THR A 295 -5.67 -3.06 3.70
C THR A 295 -4.38 -3.08 2.87
N ALA A 296 -4.40 -3.82 1.76
CA ALA A 296 -3.31 -3.90 0.78
C ALA A 296 -3.88 -4.12 -0.63
N PRO A 297 -3.25 -3.55 -1.67
CA PRO A 297 -3.63 -3.81 -3.06
C PRO A 297 -3.29 -5.25 -3.47
N ILE A 298 -4.02 -5.79 -4.44
CA ILE A 298 -3.76 -7.12 -5.03
C ILE A 298 -2.73 -6.97 -6.16
N ASP A 299 -1.49 -6.62 -5.82
CA ASP A 299 -0.42 -6.30 -6.78
C ASP A 299 0.66 -7.39 -6.87
N VAL A 300 0.40 -8.58 -6.32
CA VAL A 300 1.27 -9.76 -6.37
C VAL A 300 0.71 -10.78 -7.35
N ARG A 301 1.59 -11.36 -8.18
CA ARG A 301 1.30 -12.40 -9.16
C ARG A 301 1.15 -13.78 -8.51
N ALA A 302 0.60 -14.75 -9.25
CA ALA A 302 0.45 -16.13 -8.76
C ALA A 302 1.79 -16.75 -8.32
N ASP A 303 2.90 -16.41 -8.98
CA ASP A 303 4.25 -16.89 -8.70
C ASP A 303 4.96 -16.16 -7.53
N GLY A 304 4.27 -15.22 -6.87
CA GLY A 304 4.81 -14.43 -5.76
C GLY A 304 5.63 -13.21 -6.19
N THR A 305 5.86 -12.99 -7.50
CA THR A 305 6.48 -11.75 -7.97
C THR A 305 5.53 -10.58 -7.84
N TYR A 306 6.06 -9.39 -7.56
CA TYR A 306 5.27 -8.16 -7.54
C TYR A 306 5.10 -7.62 -8.95
N ASN A 307 3.97 -6.97 -9.22
CA ASN A 307 3.75 -6.28 -10.48
C ASN A 307 4.62 -5.00 -10.55
N ASP A 308 5.59 -4.97 -11.44
CA ASP A 308 6.52 -3.86 -11.63
C ASP A 308 6.14 -2.92 -12.79
N GLN A 309 4.99 -3.19 -13.43
CA GLN A 309 4.52 -2.38 -14.56
C GLN A 309 3.94 -1.06 -14.05
N GLN A 310 4.65 0.05 -14.27
CA GLN A 310 4.29 1.40 -13.83
C GLN A 310 2.85 1.83 -14.17
N PHE A 311 2.27 1.30 -15.24
CA PHE A 311 0.89 1.58 -15.69
C PHE A 311 0.04 0.31 -15.82
N GLY A 312 0.32 -0.69 -14.99
CA GLY A 312 -0.47 -1.90 -14.94
C GLY A 312 -1.88 -1.59 -14.45
N VAL A 313 -2.87 -1.93 -15.28
CA VAL A 313 -4.29 -1.79 -14.97
C VAL A 313 -4.96 -3.15 -14.90
N ALA A 314 -6.02 -3.27 -14.12
CA ALA A 314 -6.87 -4.46 -14.12
C ALA A 314 -8.26 -4.12 -14.64
N TYR A 315 -8.81 -4.95 -15.53
CA TYR A 315 -10.21 -4.86 -15.90
C TYR A 315 -11.12 -5.20 -14.71
N THR A 316 -12.19 -4.43 -14.56
CA THR A 316 -13.17 -4.63 -13.49
C THR A 316 -14.59 -4.85 -14.02
N GLY A 317 -14.93 -4.18 -15.13
CA GLY A 317 -16.26 -4.27 -15.74
C GLY A 317 -17.33 -3.39 -15.12
N ALA A 318 -17.05 -2.79 -13.96
CA ALA A 318 -17.95 -1.94 -13.19
C ALA A 318 -17.13 -1.05 -12.24
N LEU A 319 -17.76 0.00 -11.69
CA LEU A 319 -17.11 0.91 -10.73
C LEU A 319 -17.16 0.40 -9.28
N ARG A 320 -17.97 -0.64 -9.02
CA ARG A 320 -18.06 -1.29 -7.72
C ARG A 320 -18.19 -2.79 -7.89
N PRO A 321 -17.62 -3.62 -7.00
CA PRO A 321 -17.68 -5.06 -7.13
C PRO A 321 -19.10 -5.65 -7.16
N ARG A 322 -20.05 -4.99 -6.50
CA ARG A 322 -21.47 -5.40 -6.43
C ARG A 322 -22.34 -4.89 -7.58
N ASP A 323 -21.82 -4.00 -8.42
CA ASP A 323 -22.55 -3.48 -9.56
C ASP A 323 -22.42 -4.44 -10.75
N VAL A 324 -23.49 -4.58 -11.53
CA VAL A 324 -23.41 -5.21 -12.86
C VAL A 324 -22.77 -4.24 -13.85
N GLY A 325 -22.07 -4.78 -14.84
CA GLY A 325 -21.51 -3.99 -15.93
C GLY A 325 -22.54 -3.63 -17.00
N THR A 326 -22.11 -2.82 -17.96
CA THR A 326 -22.83 -2.43 -19.17
C THR A 326 -21.97 -2.71 -20.39
N ASN A 327 -22.53 -2.67 -21.60
CA ASN A 327 -21.73 -2.84 -22.82
C ASN A 327 -20.58 -1.82 -22.92
N GLY A 328 -20.76 -0.61 -22.38
CA GLY A 328 -19.75 0.45 -22.36
C GLY A 328 -18.75 0.40 -21.20
N THR A 329 -18.87 -0.58 -20.30
CA THR A 329 -17.94 -0.74 -19.16
C THR A 329 -17.30 -2.13 -19.12
N THR A 330 -17.73 -3.04 -19.99
CA THR A 330 -17.29 -4.44 -20.03
C THR A 330 -16.71 -4.83 -21.39
N CYS A 331 -16.32 -3.88 -22.24
CA CYS A 331 -15.87 -4.20 -23.60
C CYS A 331 -16.90 -5.05 -24.37
N ASN A 332 -18.16 -4.59 -24.32
CA ASN A 332 -19.33 -5.29 -24.84
C ASN A 332 -19.45 -6.72 -24.29
N ASN A 333 -19.47 -6.86 -22.97
CA ASN A 333 -19.52 -8.13 -22.25
C ASN A 333 -18.37 -9.08 -22.58
N TRP A 334 -17.15 -8.54 -22.64
CA TRP A 334 -15.91 -9.26 -22.88
C TRP A 334 -15.97 -10.02 -24.21
N SER A 335 -16.42 -9.34 -25.26
CA SER A 335 -16.49 -9.91 -26.62
C SER A 335 -15.57 -9.20 -27.61
N ARG A 336 -14.87 -8.14 -27.17
CA ARG A 336 -14.05 -7.29 -28.02
C ARG A 336 -12.86 -6.74 -27.25
N ASN A 337 -11.82 -6.41 -28.00
CA ASN A 337 -10.60 -5.79 -27.50
C ASN A 337 -10.10 -4.78 -28.55
N ASP A 338 -10.89 -3.73 -28.76
CA ASP A 338 -10.65 -2.72 -29.79
C ASP A 338 -11.00 -1.31 -29.27
N ALA A 339 -10.56 -0.29 -30.01
CA ALA A 339 -10.76 1.11 -29.66
C ALA A 339 -12.22 1.60 -29.73
N THR A 340 -13.16 0.77 -30.21
CA THR A 340 -14.56 1.15 -30.40
C THR A 340 -15.43 0.84 -29.18
N GLY A 341 -14.96 -0.06 -28.32
CA GLY A 341 -15.59 -0.38 -27.04
C GLY A 341 -14.88 0.29 -25.87
N ASN A 342 -15.61 0.49 -24.77
CA ASN A 342 -15.05 0.92 -23.50
C ASN A 342 -15.14 -0.19 -22.45
N GLY A 343 -14.08 -0.27 -21.64
CA GLY A 343 -13.98 -1.09 -20.43
C GLY A 343 -13.76 -0.20 -19.21
N ASN A 344 -14.16 -0.69 -18.05
CA ASN A 344 -13.75 -0.13 -16.77
C ASN A 344 -12.51 -0.85 -16.26
N PHE A 345 -11.60 -0.02 -15.75
CA PHE A 345 -10.29 -0.43 -15.26
C PHE A 345 -10.04 0.16 -13.88
N THR A 346 -9.02 -0.33 -13.20
CA THR A 346 -8.45 0.25 -11.99
C THR A 346 -6.94 0.07 -12.02
N ASP A 347 -6.20 1.00 -11.41
CA ASP A 347 -4.76 0.84 -11.26
C ASP A 347 -4.48 -0.27 -10.23
N ILE A 348 -3.59 -1.21 -10.56
CA ILE A 348 -3.39 -2.44 -9.77
C ILE A 348 -2.85 -2.16 -8.36
N PHE A 349 -2.19 -1.03 -8.20
CA PHE A 349 -1.47 -0.66 -6.99
C PHE A 349 -2.33 0.15 -6.02
N GLU A 350 -3.50 0.63 -6.42
CA GLU A 350 -4.26 1.55 -5.58
C GLU A 350 -5.00 0.83 -4.45
N SER A 351 -5.06 1.44 -3.27
CA SER A 351 -5.91 0.94 -2.16
C SER A 351 -7.40 1.31 -2.27
N ASN A 352 -7.86 1.78 -3.42
CA ASN A 352 -9.26 1.89 -3.82
C ASN A 352 -9.51 0.90 -4.97
N PHE A 353 -9.68 -0.36 -4.60
CA PHE A 353 -9.94 -1.45 -5.53
C PHE A 353 -11.32 -1.27 -6.21
N PHE A 354 -11.38 -1.35 -7.55
CA PHE A 354 -12.59 -1.14 -8.40
C PHE A 354 -13.04 0.31 -8.70
N SER A 355 -12.45 1.34 -8.09
CA SER A 355 -12.89 2.74 -8.26
C SER A 355 -12.19 3.50 -9.39
N GLY A 356 -11.87 2.83 -10.51
CA GLY A 356 -11.11 3.46 -11.58
C GLY A 356 -11.99 4.11 -12.66
N TYR A 357 -11.52 4.06 -13.89
CA TYR A 357 -11.99 4.91 -14.98
C TYR A 357 -12.32 4.10 -16.23
N SER A 358 -13.15 4.69 -17.10
CA SER A 358 -13.49 4.09 -18.40
C SER A 358 -12.48 4.48 -19.46
N ALA A 359 -12.10 3.51 -20.28
CA ALA A 359 -11.16 3.70 -21.38
C ALA A 359 -11.49 2.75 -22.53
N ALA A 360 -10.93 3.06 -23.71
CA ALA A 360 -10.94 2.13 -24.83
C ALA A 360 -10.38 0.77 -24.42
N CYS A 361 -10.99 -0.31 -24.92
CA CYS A 361 -10.63 -1.66 -24.50
C CYS A 361 -9.18 -2.01 -24.82
N ASP A 362 -8.64 -1.47 -25.92
CA ASP A 362 -7.25 -1.67 -26.35
C ASP A 362 -6.29 -0.57 -25.86
N ARG A 363 -6.70 0.32 -24.94
CA ARG A 363 -5.92 1.50 -24.55
C ARG A 363 -4.53 1.17 -24.01
N TRP A 364 -4.38 0.05 -23.31
CA TRP A 364 -3.11 -0.40 -22.71
C TRP A 364 -2.67 -1.74 -23.29
N PRO A 365 -2.22 -1.75 -24.56
CA PRO A 365 -1.76 -2.99 -25.16
C PRO A 365 -0.58 -3.52 -24.35
N GLY A 366 -0.73 -4.72 -23.79
CA GLY A 366 0.33 -5.37 -23.03
C GLY A 366 0.42 -4.98 -21.55
N SER A 367 -0.57 -4.27 -20.99
CA SER A 367 -0.60 -3.92 -19.55
C SER A 367 -1.99 -4.03 -18.90
N SER A 368 -2.90 -4.76 -19.54
CA SER A 368 -4.25 -5.00 -19.03
C SER A 368 -4.37 -6.38 -18.40
N HIS A 369 -4.51 -6.42 -17.08
CA HIS A 369 -4.56 -7.63 -16.25
C HIS A 369 -5.98 -7.88 -15.73
N ILE A 370 -6.13 -8.94 -14.94
CA ILE A 370 -7.34 -9.24 -14.16
C ILE A 370 -6.97 -9.68 -12.75
N TYR A 371 -7.85 -9.41 -11.79
CA TYR A 371 -7.73 -9.99 -10.45
C TYR A 371 -8.29 -11.41 -10.43
N CYS A 372 -7.54 -12.33 -9.83
CA CYS A 372 -7.86 -13.74 -9.75
C CYS A 372 -8.01 -14.16 -8.30
N LEU A 373 -9.19 -14.65 -7.93
CA LEU A 373 -9.55 -14.99 -6.56
C LEU A 373 -10.02 -16.45 -6.49
N GLU A 374 -9.69 -17.10 -5.39
CA GLU A 374 -10.31 -18.36 -5.00
C GLU A 374 -11.77 -18.10 -4.54
N PRO A 375 -12.79 -18.81 -5.08
CA PRO A 375 -14.21 -18.48 -4.95
C PRO A 375 -14.81 -18.52 -3.55
#